data_AF-A0A925D4D4-F1
#
_entry.id   AF-A0A925D4D4-F1
#
_cell.length_a   1.000
_cell.length_b   1.000
_cell.length_c   1.000
_cell.angle_alpha   90.00
_cell.angle_beta   90.00
_cell.angle_gamma   90.00
#
_symmetry.space_group_name_H-M   'P 1'
#
loop_
_entity.id
_entity.type
_entity.pdbx_description
1 polymer ?
#
loop_
_entity_poly.entity_id
_entity_poly.type
_entity_poly.pdbx_seq_one_letter_code
_entity_poly.pdbx_strand_id
1 'polypeptide(L)'
;MPKTDYVRETHHEFLEASADALANPGLQQILGQLGDSLGKKNREAWEQLPHSDLVRERARTIKDETLAELDTHLETLEKSVLALGGKVFFADDGEEACRQVIDIIQAKGATKVVKSKSMTTEEIHLNHALNVLGIE
;
A
#
# COMPACT_ATOMS: atom_id res chain seq x y z
N MET A 1 -20.00 12.18 22.33
CA MET A 1 -19.15 11.17 21.67
C MET A 1 -18.89 11.66 20.26
N PRO A 2 -17.64 11.96 19.89
CA PRO A 2 -17.34 12.37 18.54
C PRO A 2 -17.65 11.19 17.63
N LYS A 3 -18.56 11.37 16.68
CA LYS A 3 -18.81 10.41 15.61
C LYS A 3 -17.54 10.36 14.78
N THR A 4 -16.89 9.20 14.72
CA THR A 4 -15.78 8.96 13.81
C THR A 4 -16.31 9.13 12.38
N ASP A 5 -15.93 10.23 11.74
CA ASP A 5 -16.38 10.64 10.41
C ASP A 5 -15.55 9.90 9.37
N TYR A 6 -15.86 8.63 9.12
CA TYR A 6 -15.23 7.76 8.10
C TYR A 6 -15.37 8.29 6.65
N VAL A 7 -15.90 9.50 6.44
CA VAL A 7 -16.30 10.08 5.15
C VAL A 7 -15.30 11.12 4.64
N ARG A 8 -14.18 11.41 5.33
CA ARG A 8 -13.38 12.62 5.04
C ARG A 8 -12.18 12.52 4.10
N GLU A 9 -12.01 11.44 3.34
CA GLU A 9 -11.38 11.54 2.02
C GLU A 9 -12.13 10.68 1.02
N THR A 10 -12.67 11.33 0.01
CA THR A 10 -13.88 10.88 -0.64
C THR A 10 -13.60 10.28 -2.01
N HIS A 11 -14.08 9.06 -2.22
CA HIS A 11 -14.45 8.48 -3.51
C HIS A 11 -15.53 9.30 -4.28
N HIS A 12 -15.77 10.58 -3.95
CA HIS A 12 -16.81 11.40 -4.58
C HIS A 12 -16.56 11.66 -6.06
N GLU A 13 -15.29 11.69 -6.47
CA GLU A 13 -14.92 11.81 -7.87
C GLU A 13 -14.92 10.46 -8.59
N PHE A 14 -15.14 9.33 -7.91
CA PHE A 14 -15.04 8.02 -8.58
C PHE A 14 -16.04 7.91 -9.73
N LEU A 15 -17.27 8.37 -9.56
CA LEU A 15 -18.28 8.30 -10.62
C LEU A 15 -17.94 9.22 -11.79
N GLU A 16 -17.46 10.44 -11.51
CA GLU A 16 -17.05 11.43 -12.50
C GLU A 16 -15.77 10.98 -13.24
N ALA A 17 -14.71 10.65 -12.50
CA ALA A 17 -13.47 10.11 -13.05
C ALA A 17 -13.69 8.78 -13.80
N SER A 18 -14.62 7.93 -13.35
CA SER A 18 -14.98 6.72 -14.10
C SER A 18 -15.70 7.07 -15.40
N ALA A 19 -16.62 8.05 -15.39
CA ALA A 19 -17.27 8.50 -16.61
C ALA A 19 -16.26 9.08 -17.62
N ASP A 20 -15.32 9.90 -17.15
CA ASP A 20 -14.25 10.46 -17.98
C ASP A 20 -13.31 9.38 -18.52
N ALA A 21 -12.92 8.42 -17.66
CA ALA A 21 -12.10 7.28 -18.04
C ALA A 21 -12.81 6.39 -19.07
N LEU A 22 -14.12 6.15 -18.90
CA LEU A 22 -14.94 5.42 -19.86
C LEU A 22 -15.15 6.20 -21.16
N ALA A 23 -15.07 7.52 -21.17
CA ALA A 23 -15.14 8.31 -22.39
C ALA A 23 -13.81 8.38 -23.16
N ASN A 24 -12.70 7.91 -22.57
CA ASN A 24 -11.36 8.00 -23.16
C ASN A 24 -11.00 6.75 -24.01
N PRO A 25 -11.01 6.84 -25.36
CA PRO A 25 -10.80 5.65 -26.21
C PRO A 25 -9.38 5.08 -26.11
N GLY A 26 -8.37 5.94 -25.90
CA GLY A 26 -6.99 5.50 -25.72
C GLY A 26 -6.81 4.70 -24.43
N LEU A 27 -7.41 5.18 -23.33
CA LEU A 27 -7.41 4.47 -22.06
C LEU A 27 -8.15 3.14 -22.15
N GLN A 28 -9.33 3.12 -22.80
CA GLN A 28 -10.07 1.88 -23.04
C GLN A 28 -9.22 0.85 -23.79
N GLN A 29 -8.55 1.26 -24.87
CA GLN A 29 -7.70 0.37 -25.65
C GLN A 29 -6.53 -0.17 -24.81
N ILE A 30 -5.84 0.69 -24.06
CA ILE A 30 -4.69 0.28 -23.23
C ILE A 30 -5.16 -0.69 -22.13
N LEU A 31 -6.24 -0.37 -21.42
CA LEU A 31 -6.76 -1.22 -20.34
C LEU A 31 -7.28 -2.56 -20.86
N GLY A 32 -7.93 -2.57 -22.03
CA GLY A 32 -8.36 -3.81 -22.69
C GLY A 32 -7.17 -4.71 -23.04
N GLN A 33 -6.17 -4.15 -23.72
CA GLN A 33 -4.94 -4.88 -24.07
C GLN A 33 -4.18 -5.38 -22.83
N LEU A 34 -4.11 -4.56 -21.77
CA LEU A 34 -3.45 -4.91 -20.53
C LEU A 34 -4.20 -6.04 -19.81
N GLY A 35 -5.52 -5.94 -19.70
CA GLY A 35 -6.37 -6.95 -19.09
C GLY A 35 -6.26 -8.31 -19.78
N ASP A 36 -6.34 -8.30 -21.12
CA ASP A 36 -6.22 -9.51 -21.93
C ASP A 36 -4.83 -10.15 -21.80
N SER A 37 -3.77 -9.33 -21.84
CA SER A 37 -2.39 -9.81 -21.82
C SER A 37 -1.95 -10.31 -20.44
N LEU A 38 -2.18 -9.52 -19.38
CA LEU A 38 -1.72 -9.85 -18.03
C LEU A 38 -2.43 -11.08 -17.48
N GLY A 39 -3.76 -11.12 -17.56
CA GLY A 39 -4.54 -12.23 -17.03
C GLY A 39 -4.23 -13.54 -17.75
N LYS A 40 -4.13 -13.50 -19.09
CA LYS A 40 -3.79 -14.66 -19.90
C LYS A 40 -2.37 -15.16 -19.62
N LYS A 41 -1.36 -14.28 -19.68
CA LYS A 41 0.03 -14.67 -19.42
C LYS A 41 0.24 -15.20 -18.01
N ASN A 42 -0.43 -14.60 -17.02
CA ASN A 42 -0.39 -15.10 -15.65
C ASN A 42 -0.95 -16.52 -15.55
N ARG A 43 -2.12 -16.77 -16.16
CA ARG A 43 -2.74 -18.09 -16.19
C ARG A 43 -1.87 -19.13 -16.89
N GLU A 44 -1.37 -18.82 -18.09
CA GLU A 44 -0.47 -19.69 -18.85
C GLU A 44 0.78 -20.04 -18.06
N ALA A 45 1.38 -19.06 -17.36
CA ALA A 45 2.54 -19.29 -16.51
C ALA A 45 2.22 -20.22 -15.33
N TRP A 46 1.05 -20.08 -14.69
CA TRP A 46 0.63 -20.97 -13.60
C TRP A 46 0.29 -22.39 -14.08
N GLU A 47 -0.28 -22.52 -15.28
CA GLU A 47 -0.54 -23.83 -15.90
C GLU A 47 0.76 -24.57 -16.25
N GLN A 48 1.80 -23.83 -16.64
CA GLN A 48 3.12 -24.38 -16.95
C GLN A 48 3.96 -24.69 -15.70
N LEU A 49 3.60 -24.15 -14.53
CA LEU A 49 4.31 -24.40 -13.29
C LEU A 49 3.86 -25.74 -12.68
N PRO A 50 4.73 -26.75 -12.55
CA PRO A 50 4.37 -28.03 -11.95
C PRO A 50 3.89 -27.84 -10.50
N HIS A 51 2.78 -28.50 -10.16
CA HIS A 51 2.18 -28.44 -8.82
C HIS A 51 1.80 -27.02 -8.35
N SER A 52 1.44 -26.12 -9.27
CA SER A 52 1.05 -24.74 -8.98
C SER A 52 0.01 -24.60 -7.87
N ASP A 53 -0.98 -25.49 -7.81
CA ASP A 53 -1.99 -25.50 -6.73
C ASP A 53 -1.37 -25.74 -5.35
N LEU A 54 -0.43 -26.69 -5.24
CA LEU A 54 0.28 -26.97 -3.99
C LEU A 54 1.21 -25.80 -3.59
N VAL A 55 1.82 -25.13 -4.57
CA VAL A 55 2.63 -23.93 -4.32
C VAL A 55 1.76 -22.80 -3.76
N ARG A 56 0.58 -22.57 -4.35
CA ARG A 56 -0.38 -21.57 -3.87
C ARG A 56 -0.85 -21.88 -2.46
N GLU A 57 -1.19 -23.13 -2.19
CA GLU A 57 -1.65 -23.57 -0.88
C GLU A 57 -0.56 -23.44 0.19
N ARG A 58 0.68 -23.78 -0.15
CA ARG A 58 1.83 -23.57 0.73
C ARG A 58 2.07 -22.10 1.01
N ALA A 59 2.01 -21.23 0.00
CA ALA A 59 2.16 -19.79 0.19
C ALA A 59 1.05 -19.20 1.08
N ARG A 60 -0.19 -19.68 0.93
CA ARG A 60 -1.31 -19.34 1.81
C ARG A 60 -1.03 -19.76 3.24
N THR A 61 -0.61 -21.01 3.44
CA THR A 61 -0.28 -21.56 4.76
C THR A 61 0.80 -20.73 5.45
N ILE A 62 1.89 -20.41 4.74
CA ILE A 62 2.96 -19.54 5.27
C ILE A 62 2.41 -18.17 5.68
N LYS A 63 1.53 -17.58 4.88
CA LYS A 63 0.92 -16.29 5.21
C LYS A 63 0.07 -16.39 6.48
N ASP A 64 -0.74 -17.44 6.60
CA ASP A 64 -1.62 -17.65 7.74
C ASP A 64 -0.80 -17.89 9.03
N GLU A 65 0.24 -18.73 8.95
CA GLU A 65 1.19 -18.97 10.06
C GLU A 65 1.94 -17.70 10.47
N THR A 66 2.43 -16.92 9.49
CA THR A 66 3.10 -15.64 9.75
C THR A 66 2.17 -14.65 10.44
N LEU A 67 0.88 -14.63 10.08
CA LEU A 67 -0.09 -13.75 10.73
C LEU A 67 -0.47 -14.23 12.14
N ALA A 68 -0.41 -15.54 12.40
CA ALA A 68 -0.67 -16.09 13.73
C ALA A 68 0.43 -15.70 14.74
N GLU A 69 1.68 -15.59 14.29
CA GLU A 69 2.86 -15.22 15.09
C GLU A 69 3.35 -13.80 14.77
N LEU A 70 2.43 -12.90 14.42
CA LEU A 70 2.76 -11.58 13.90
C LEU A 70 3.61 -10.75 14.87
N ASP A 71 3.35 -10.85 16.17
CA ASP A 71 4.10 -10.19 17.23
C ASP A 71 5.60 -10.53 17.20
N THR A 72 5.91 -11.83 17.14
CA THR A 72 7.28 -12.34 17.05
C THR A 72 7.97 -11.89 15.76
N HIS A 73 7.23 -11.88 14.66
CA HIS A 73 7.76 -11.41 13.38
C HIS A 73 8.02 -9.90 13.36
N LEU A 74 7.17 -9.09 14.01
CA LEU A 74 7.38 -7.65 14.15
C LEU A 74 8.63 -7.34 14.99
N GLU A 75 8.85 -8.05 16.10
CA GLU A 75 10.09 -7.90 16.88
C GLU A 75 11.34 -8.28 16.06
N THR A 76 11.24 -9.34 15.25
CA THR A 76 12.35 -9.78 14.40
C THR A 76 12.67 -8.74 13.33
N LEU A 77 11.63 -8.15 12.73
CA LEU A 77 11.76 -7.05 11.78
C LEU A 77 12.42 -5.84 12.45
N GLU A 78 11.94 -5.43 13.62
CA GLU A 78 12.51 -4.30 14.36
C GLU A 78 14.00 -4.50 14.64
N LYS A 79 14.37 -5.64 15.24
CA LYS A 79 15.77 -5.98 15.54
C LYS A 79 16.65 -5.91 14.29
N SER A 80 16.13 -6.41 13.16
CA SER A 80 16.85 -6.41 11.88
C SER A 80 17.04 -5.02 11.30
N VAL A 81 16.00 -4.17 11.35
CA VAL A 81 16.06 -2.78 10.88
C VAL A 81 17.03 -1.96 11.74
N LEU A 82 16.96 -2.09 13.06
CA LEU A 82 17.85 -1.39 13.99
C LEU A 82 19.32 -1.81 13.81
N ALA A 83 19.57 -3.10 13.57
CA ALA A 83 20.93 -3.62 13.33
C ALA A 83 21.58 -3.02 12.07
N LEU A 84 20.79 -2.61 11.09
CA LEU A 84 21.24 -1.93 9.86
C LEU A 84 21.29 -0.40 10.00
N GLY A 85 21.09 0.14 11.22
CA GLY A 85 21.07 1.58 11.49
C GLY A 85 19.76 2.27 11.10
N GLY A 86 18.73 1.50 10.75
CA GLY A 86 17.38 2.02 10.54
C GLY A 86 16.71 2.41 11.86
N LYS A 87 15.51 2.98 11.75
CA LYS A 87 14.65 3.30 12.89
C LYS A 87 13.27 2.70 12.65
N VAL A 88 12.67 2.18 13.71
CA VAL A 88 11.29 1.70 13.72
C VAL A 88 10.51 2.56 14.69
N PHE A 89 9.31 2.93 14.29
CA PHE A 89 8.38 3.72 15.07
C PHE A 89 7.05 2.97 15.09
N PHE A 90 6.56 2.71 16.30
CA PHE A 90 5.21 2.22 16.51
C PHE A 90 4.27 3.40 16.71
N ALA A 91 3.08 3.30 16.14
CA ALA A 91 2.02 4.29 16.26
C ALA A 91 0.72 3.55 16.57
N ASP A 92 -0.06 4.07 17.50
CA ASP A 92 -1.32 3.46 17.93
C ASP A 92 -2.42 3.62 16.86
N ASP A 93 -2.31 4.66 16.02
CA ASP A 93 -3.23 4.93 14.92
C ASP A 93 -2.55 5.64 13.72
N GLY A 94 -3.35 5.88 12.67
CA GLY A 94 -2.88 6.53 11.45
C GLY A 94 -2.50 7.99 11.62
N GLU A 95 -3.15 8.73 12.53
CA GLU A 95 -2.83 10.14 12.79
C GLU A 95 -1.45 10.26 13.44
N GLU A 96 -1.18 9.42 14.43
CA GLU A 96 0.13 9.33 15.06
C GLU A 96 1.22 8.93 14.07
N ALA A 97 0.95 7.92 13.21
CA ALA A 97 1.90 7.50 12.18
C ALA A 97 2.24 8.65 11.23
N CYS A 98 1.23 9.39 10.75
CA CYS A 98 1.43 10.55 9.88
C CYS A 98 2.23 11.66 10.58
N ARG A 99 1.89 11.98 11.82
CA ARG A 99 2.63 12.98 12.63
C ARG A 99 4.10 12.61 12.77
N GLN A 100 4.41 11.36 13.12
CA GLN A 100 5.81 10.93 13.27
C GLN A 100 6.60 11.05 11.96
N VAL A 101 6.00 10.68 10.83
CA VAL A 101 6.65 10.85 9.52
C VAL A 101 6.91 12.33 9.22
N ILE A 102 5.92 13.20 9.45
CA ILE A 102 6.04 14.65 9.24
C ILE A 102 7.14 15.25 10.12
N ASP A 103 7.16 14.91 11.41
CA ASP A 103 8.15 15.42 12.36
C ASP A 103 9.58 15.03 11.93
N ILE A 104 9.78 13.81 11.42
CA ILE A 104 11.07 13.36 10.88
C ILE A 104 11.47 14.20 9.67
N ILE A 105 10.54 14.45 8.74
CA ILE A 105 10.80 15.22 7.52
C ILE A 105 11.14 16.67 7.86
N GLN A 106 10.36 17.30 8.74
CA GLN A 106 10.57 18.68 9.18
C GLN A 106 11.88 18.84 9.95
N ALA A 107 12.22 17.91 10.84
CA ALA A 107 13.48 17.91 11.56
C ALA A 107 14.70 17.81 10.63
N LYS A 108 14.52 17.26 9.42
CA LYS A 108 15.55 17.18 8.38
C LYS A 108 15.49 18.33 7.38
N GLY A 109 14.48 19.19 7.44
CA GLY A 109 14.24 20.24 6.44
C GLY A 109 14.05 19.68 5.04
N ALA A 110 13.56 18.44 4.92
CA ALA A 110 13.38 17.78 3.63
C ALA A 110 12.04 18.21 3.00
N THR A 111 12.05 18.42 1.69
CA THR A 111 10.86 18.73 0.90
C THR A 111 10.51 17.64 -0.10
N LYS A 112 11.34 16.58 -0.17
CA LYS A 112 11.15 15.44 -1.06
C LYS A 112 11.39 14.13 -0.33
N VAL A 113 10.47 13.18 -0.47
CA VAL A 113 10.47 11.91 0.24
C VAL A 113 10.26 10.75 -0.72
N VAL A 114 11.05 9.69 -0.55
CA VAL A 114 10.82 8.43 -1.26
C VAL A 114 10.24 7.43 -0.26
N LYS A 115 9.06 6.89 -0.57
CA LYS A 115 8.42 5.83 0.21
C LYS A 115 8.07 4.63 -0.67
N SER A 116 8.03 3.46 -0.05
CA SER A 116 7.49 2.26 -0.70
C SER A 116 6.01 2.44 -1.01
N LYS A 117 5.53 1.84 -2.10
CA LYS A 117 4.08 1.79 -2.36
C LYS A 117 3.44 0.91 -1.30
N SER A 118 2.48 1.48 -0.56
CA SER A 118 1.74 0.78 0.49
C SER A 118 0.30 1.24 0.46
N MET A 119 -0.64 0.28 0.52
CA MET A 119 -2.07 0.58 0.68
C MET A 119 -2.32 1.21 2.04
N THR A 120 -1.63 0.76 3.08
CA THR A 120 -1.72 1.32 4.44
C THR A 120 -1.38 2.80 4.46
N THR A 121 -0.41 3.27 3.67
CA THR A 121 -0.12 4.72 3.59
C THR A 121 -1.23 5.53 2.95
N GLU A 122 -2.06 4.91 2.08
CA GLU A 122 -3.25 5.55 1.53
C GLU A 122 -4.39 5.56 2.55
N GLU A 123 -4.57 4.45 3.28
CA GLU A 123 -5.62 4.31 4.30
C GLU A 123 -5.45 5.29 5.47
N ILE A 124 -4.21 5.69 5.79
CA ILE A 124 -3.90 6.72 6.80
C ILE A 124 -3.76 8.12 6.22
N HIS A 125 -4.02 8.31 4.92
CA HIS A 125 -3.98 9.60 4.23
C HIS A 125 -2.61 10.30 4.26
N LEU A 126 -1.51 9.53 4.29
CA LEU A 126 -0.16 10.08 4.42
C LEU A 126 0.19 11.00 3.25
N ASN A 127 -0.18 10.63 2.02
CA ASN A 127 0.10 11.46 0.83
C ASN A 127 -0.58 12.83 0.95
N HIS A 128 -1.85 12.87 1.37
CA HIS A 128 -2.57 14.13 1.56
C HIS A 128 -1.90 14.99 2.63
N ALA A 129 -1.56 14.39 3.78
CA ALA A 129 -0.90 15.09 4.88
C ALA A 129 0.46 15.71 4.47
N LEU A 130 1.24 15.00 3.65
CA LEU A 130 2.50 15.51 3.09
C LEU A 130 2.26 16.64 2.06
N ASN A 131 1.28 16.47 1.16
CA ASN A 131 0.96 17.45 0.12
C ASN A 131 0.50 18.79 0.70
N VAL A 132 -0.31 18.80 1.76
CA VAL A 132 -0.76 20.04 2.44
C VAL A 132 0.42 20.84 2.97
N LEU A 133 1.52 20.18 3.33
CA LEU A 133 2.75 20.80 3.81
C LEU A 133 3.75 21.13 2.69
N GLY A 134 3.39 20.88 1.43
CA GLY A 134 4.25 21.12 0.27
C GLY A 134 5.44 20.15 0.16
N ILE A 135 5.31 18.95 0.73
CA ILE A 135 6.30 17.89 0.63
C ILE A 135 5.93 16.97 -0.55
N GLU A 136 6.89 16.75 -1.45
CA GLU A 136 6.76 15.88 -2.65
C GLU A 136 7.18 14.44 -2.38
#